data_AF-K5CYR8-F1
#
_entry.id   AF-K5CYR8-F1
#
_cell.length_a   1.000
_cell.length_b   1.000
_cell.length_c   1.000
_cell.angle_alpha   90.00
_cell.angle_beta   90.00
_cell.angle_gamma   90.00
#
_symmetry.space_group_name_H-M   'P 1'
#
loop_
_entity.id
_entity.type
_entity.pdbx_description
1 polymer ?
#
loop_
_entity_poly.entity_id
_entity_poly.type
_entity_poly.pdbx_seq_one_letter_code
_entity_poly.pdbx_strand_id
1 'polypeptide(L)'
;MDGIEALIRIGERRPVPAIIVARSDDLDKVERALEDHVMAYLVEPLTTESLQPAIFLAERRFKHFEDLRRQVTELEEKLEHRRIIERAKGIVMQVRDLGESDAHRLLQSTATRNRQKLIDLAKHVCATGDLFSEVPKPKR
;
A
#
# COMPACT_ATOMS: atom_id res chain seq x y z
N MET A 1 18.23 13.53 -21.40
CA MET A 1 17.08 13.13 -20.58
C MET A 1 15.87 13.29 -21.46
N ASP A 2 15.22 12.16 -21.78
CA ASP A 2 14.01 12.12 -22.60
C ASP A 2 12.79 12.50 -21.73
N GLY A 3 11.72 13.02 -22.33
CA GLY A 3 10.48 13.38 -21.63
C GLY A 3 9.83 12.19 -20.95
N ILE A 4 9.89 11.00 -21.57
CA ILE A 4 9.46 9.73 -20.97
C ILE A 4 10.25 9.44 -19.69
N GLU A 5 11.59 9.48 -19.78
CA GLU A 5 12.47 9.21 -18.64
C GLU A 5 12.24 10.20 -17.49
N ALA A 6 11.96 11.46 -17.81
CA ALA A 6 11.59 12.47 -16.82
C ALA A 6 10.27 12.13 -16.12
N LEU A 7 9.25 11.67 -16.86
CA LEU A 7 7.97 11.28 -16.29
C LEU A 7 8.08 10.08 -15.36
N ILE A 8 8.86 9.06 -15.74
CA ILE A 8 9.12 7.88 -14.90
C ILE A 8 9.72 8.31 -13.56
N ARG A 9 10.80 9.11 -13.59
CA ARG A 9 11.47 9.59 -12.36
C ARG A 9 10.57 10.48 -11.49
N ILE A 10 9.67 11.26 -12.10
CA ILE A 10 8.68 12.03 -11.35
C ILE A 10 7.68 11.07 -10.69
N GLY A 11 7.16 10.11 -11.46
CA GLY A 11 6.19 9.12 -11.02
C GLY A 11 6.65 8.27 -9.84
N GLU A 12 7.91 7.85 -9.83
CA GLU A 12 8.53 7.10 -8.73
C GLU A 12 8.49 7.86 -7.39
N ARG A 13 8.69 9.19 -7.43
CA ARG A 13 8.69 10.05 -6.22
C ARG A 13 7.28 10.46 -5.84
N ARG A 14 6.49 10.86 -6.83
CA ARG A 14 5.13 11.37 -6.67
C ARG A 14 4.36 11.13 -7.97
N PRO A 15 3.40 10.19 -7.97
CA PRO A 15 2.51 10.02 -9.10
C PRO A 15 1.77 11.32 -9.43
N VAL A 16 1.73 11.68 -10.70
CA VAL A 16 0.99 12.82 -11.24
C VAL A 16 0.34 12.44 -12.57
N PRO A 17 -0.83 13.02 -12.92
CA PRO A 17 -1.38 12.84 -14.26
C PRO A 17 -0.44 13.46 -15.29
N ALA A 18 -0.07 12.69 -16.31
CA ALA A 18 0.84 13.12 -17.35
C ALA A 18 0.31 12.77 -18.76
N ILE A 19 0.59 13.66 -19.70
CA ILE A 19 0.30 13.49 -21.12
C ILE A 19 1.63 13.60 -21.87
N ILE A 20 1.95 12.61 -22.69
CA ILE A 20 3.09 12.67 -23.60
C ILE A 20 2.64 13.27 -24.92
N VAL A 21 3.39 14.24 -25.43
CA VAL A 21 3.24 14.72 -26.80
C VAL A 21 4.36 14.09 -27.61
N ALA A 22 4.01 13.41 -28.69
CA ALA A 22 4.95 12.73 -29.56
C ALA A 22 4.60 12.95 -31.04
N ARG A 23 5.56 12.68 -31.91
CA ARG A 23 5.32 12.62 -33.34
C ARG A 23 4.81 11.23 -33.73
N SER A 24 4.19 11.12 -34.91
CA SER A 24 3.63 9.85 -35.39
C SER A 24 4.68 8.76 -35.60
N ASP A 25 5.94 9.13 -35.85
CA ASP A 25 7.09 8.23 -35.98
C ASP A 25 7.64 7.72 -34.64
N ASP A 26 7.18 8.25 -33.50
CA ASP A 26 7.62 7.85 -32.16
C ASP A 26 6.60 7.01 -31.38
N LEU A 27 5.48 6.61 -32.01
CA LEU A 27 4.40 5.85 -31.36
C LEU A 27 4.90 4.57 -30.65
N ASP A 28 5.78 3.79 -31.28
CA ASP A 28 6.35 2.56 -30.70
C ASP A 28 7.20 2.81 -29.44
N LYS A 29 7.75 4.02 -29.28
CA LYS A 29 8.49 4.41 -28.06
C LYS A 29 7.51 4.84 -26.96
N VAL A 30 6.44 5.54 -27.34
CA VAL A 30 5.38 5.96 -26.43
C VAL A 30 4.60 4.77 -25.88
N GLU A 31 4.28 3.78 -26.71
CA GLU A 31 3.55 2.58 -26.26
C GLU A 31 4.32 1.80 -25.21
N ARG A 32 5.64 1.64 -25.37
CA ARG A 32 6.50 1.04 -24.34
C ARG A 32 6.55 1.85 -23.05
N ALA A 33 6.41 3.17 -23.14
CA ALA A 33 6.38 4.06 -21.99
C ALA A 33 5.02 4.10 -21.26
N LEU A 34 3.94 3.64 -21.89
CA LEU A 34 2.60 3.59 -21.28
C LEU A 34 2.53 2.64 -20.08
N GLU A 35 3.42 1.65 -19.99
CA GLU A 35 3.49 0.73 -18.87
C GLU A 35 3.97 1.43 -17.58
N ASP A 36 4.73 2.53 -17.70
CA ASP A 36 5.46 3.17 -16.60
C ASP A 36 4.93 4.57 -16.23
N HIS A 37 3.62 4.68 -15.94
CA HIS A 37 2.97 5.88 -15.35
C HIS A 37 2.44 6.93 -16.35
N VAL A 38 2.46 6.67 -17.65
CA VAL A 38 1.90 7.59 -18.64
C VAL A 38 0.40 7.35 -18.78
N MET A 39 -0.41 8.39 -18.53
CA MET A 39 -1.87 8.26 -18.51
C MET A 39 -2.51 8.51 -19.88
N ALA A 40 -1.90 9.31 -20.73
CA ALA A 40 -2.34 9.55 -22.10
C ALA A 40 -1.18 10.03 -22.99
N TYR A 41 -1.38 9.98 -24.31
CA TYR A 41 -0.49 10.63 -25.26
C TYR A 41 -1.27 11.38 -26.34
N LEU A 42 -0.60 12.34 -26.97
CA LEU A 42 -1.09 13.15 -28.09
C LEU A 42 -0.06 13.13 -29.22
N VAL A 43 -0.54 13.01 -30.46
CA VAL A 43 0.30 13.05 -31.65
C VAL A 43 0.27 14.46 -32.26
N GLU A 44 1.43 14.98 -32.65
CA GLU A 44 1.53 16.28 -33.33
C GLU A 44 0.91 16.25 -34.75
N PRO A 45 0.30 17.37 -35.21
CA PRO A 45 0.21 18.68 -34.54
C PRO A 45 -0.90 18.76 -33.49
N LEU A 46 -0.59 19.41 -32.36
CA LEU A 46 -1.54 19.64 -31.27
C LEU A 46 -2.57 20.71 -31.65
N THR A 47 -3.86 20.39 -31.52
CA THR A 47 -4.94 21.37 -31.55
C THR A 47 -5.58 21.51 -30.17
N THR A 48 -6.16 22.67 -29.87
CA THR A 48 -6.93 22.88 -28.63
C THR A 48 -8.06 21.86 -28.49
N GLU A 49 -8.68 21.45 -29.62
CA GLU A 49 -9.73 20.43 -29.64
C GLU A 49 -9.22 19.03 -29.26
N SER A 50 -7.95 18.71 -29.56
CA SER A 50 -7.32 17.44 -29.17
C SER A 50 -6.85 17.43 -27.71
N LEU A 51 -6.48 18.59 -27.17
CA LEU A 51 -5.88 18.70 -25.84
C LEU A 51 -6.89 18.53 -24.71
N GLN A 52 -8.07 19.15 -24.83
CA GLN A 52 -9.09 19.09 -23.77
C GLN A 52 -9.58 17.65 -23.49
N PRO A 53 -9.90 16.82 -24.49
CA PRO A 53 -10.23 15.40 -24.27
C PRO A 53 -9.08 14.61 -23.65
N ALA A 54 -7.83 14.88 -24.03
CA ALA A 54 -6.67 14.19 -23.49
C ALA A 54 -6.42 14.52 -22.01
N ILE A 55 -6.58 15.78 -21.61
CA ILE A 55 -6.54 16.18 -20.20
C ILE A 55 -7.64 15.48 -19.40
N PHE A 56 -8.87 15.52 -19.90
CA PHE A 56 -9.99 14.84 -19.24
C PHE A 56 -9.74 13.34 -19.06
N LEU A 57 -9.20 12.67 -20.09
CA LEU A 57 -8.87 11.25 -20.02
C LEU A 57 -7.73 10.97 -19.03
N ALA A 58 -6.66 11.78 -19.06
CA ALA A 58 -5.52 11.62 -18.17
C ALA A 58 -5.92 11.78 -16.70
N GLU A 59 -6.75 12.76 -16.37
CA GLU A 59 -7.29 12.96 -15.02
C GLU A 59 -8.14 11.76 -14.56
N ARG A 60 -9.01 11.24 -15.43
CA ARG A 60 -9.87 10.10 -15.10
C ARG A 60 -9.05 8.83 -14.86
N ARG A 61 -8.05 8.57 -15.70
CA ARG A 61 -7.13 7.43 -15.53
C ARG A 61 -6.30 7.57 -14.25
N PHE A 62 -5.79 8.77 -13.98
CA PHE A 62 -5.03 9.03 -12.76
C PHE A 62 -5.86 8.81 -11.50
N LYS A 63 -7.11 9.30 -11.46
CA LYS A 63 -8.01 9.04 -10.33
C LYS A 63 -8.25 7.55 -10.10
N HIS A 64 -8.48 6.79 -11.17
CA HIS A 64 -8.66 5.34 -11.06
C HIS A 64 -7.39 4.64 -10.55
N PHE A 65 -6.22 5.06 -11.03
CA PHE A 65 -4.93 4.60 -10.55
C PHE A 65 -4.72 4.89 -9.05
N GLU A 66 -5.04 6.10 -8.57
CA GLU A 66 -4.95 6.45 -7.15
C GLU A 66 -5.90 5.61 -6.29
N ASP A 67 -7.12 5.36 -6.76
CA ASP A 67 -8.10 4.53 -6.05
C ASP A 67 -7.63 3.07 -5.95
N LEU A 68 -7.01 2.53 -7.00
CA LEU A 68 -6.40 1.19 -6.98
C LEU A 68 -5.18 1.13 -6.05
N ARG A 69 -4.29 2.12 -6.13
CA ARG A 69 -3.10 2.19 -5.26
C ARG A 69 -3.48 2.28 -3.79
N ARG A 70 -4.53 3.05 -3.47
CA ARG A 70 -5.07 3.13 -2.11
C ARG A 70 -5.61 1.78 -1.64
N GLN A 71 -6.36 1.07 -2.49
CA GLN A 71 -6.86 -0.28 -2.15
C GLN A 71 -5.73 -1.29 -1.90
N VAL A 72 -4.68 -1.27 -2.72
CA VAL A 72 -3.49 -2.13 -2.50
C VAL A 72 -2.86 -1.81 -1.14
N THR A 73 -2.63 -0.54 -0.86
CA THR A 73 -2.04 -0.11 0.43
C THR A 73 -2.89 -0.55 1.61
N GLU A 74 -4.22 -0.35 1.55
CA GLU A 74 -5.15 -0.78 2.60
C GLU A 74 -5.17 -2.30 2.80
N LEU A 75 -5.03 -3.07 1.71
CA LEU A 75 -4.97 -4.54 1.79
C LEU A 75 -3.65 -5.01 2.41
N GLU A 76 -2.53 -4.42 2.03
CA GLU A 76 -1.21 -4.69 2.63
C GLU A 76 -1.24 -4.39 4.14
N GLU A 77 -1.78 -3.25 4.54
CA GLU A 77 -1.96 -2.89 5.95
C GLU A 77 -2.84 -3.91 6.70
N LYS A 78 -3.96 -4.34 6.10
CA LYS A 78 -4.84 -5.36 6.70
C LYS A 78 -4.12 -6.70 6.89
N LEU A 79 -3.30 -7.12 5.93
CA LEU A 79 -2.52 -8.35 6.02
C LEU A 79 -1.47 -8.26 7.13
N GLU A 80 -0.73 -7.15 7.21
CA GLU A 80 0.26 -6.95 8.27
C GLU A 80 -0.40 -6.87 9.65
N HIS A 81 -1.54 -6.17 9.75
CA HIS A 81 -2.32 -6.14 10.99
C HIS A 81 -2.75 -7.55 11.43
N ARG A 82 -3.23 -8.36 10.48
CA ARG A 82 -3.60 -9.75 10.77
C ARG A 82 -2.40 -10.55 11.27
N ARG A 83 -1.23 -10.41 10.63
CA ARG A 83 0.01 -11.09 11.04
C ARG A 83 0.38 -10.77 12.49
N ILE A 84 0.33 -9.49 12.87
CA ILE A 84 0.65 -9.04 14.22
C ILE A 84 -0.38 -9.55 15.25
N ILE A 85 -1.68 -9.48 14.92
CA ILE A 85 -2.75 -9.96 15.81
C ILE A 85 -2.63 -11.47 16.06
N GLU A 86 -2.35 -12.25 15.02
CA GLU A 86 -2.14 -13.70 15.13
C GLU A 86 -0.93 -14.03 16.01
N ARG A 87 0.18 -13.30 15.85
CA ARG A 87 1.37 -13.44 16.72
C ARG A 87 1.04 -13.12 18.17
N ALA A 88 0.36 -12.01 18.44
CA ALA A 88 -0.06 -11.63 19.79
C ALA A 88 -0.98 -12.68 20.42
N LYS A 89 -1.90 -13.25 19.64
CA LYS A 89 -2.78 -14.34 20.07
C LYS A 89 -1.97 -15.56 20.49
N GLY A 90 -0.98 -15.98 19.69
CA GLY A 90 -0.07 -17.08 20.03
C GLY A 90 0.68 -16.85 21.35
N ILE A 91 1.17 -15.64 21.60
CA ILE A 91 1.82 -15.28 22.88
C ILE A 91 0.82 -15.40 24.05
N VAL A 92 -0.39 -14.87 23.90
CA VAL A 92 -1.42 -14.96 24.95
C VAL A 92 -1.80 -16.42 25.24
N MET A 93 -1.93 -17.24 24.20
CA MET A 93 -2.21 -18.68 24.34
C MET A 93 -1.13 -19.35 25.21
N GLN A 94 0.15 -19.08 24.92
CA GLN A 94 1.27 -19.67 25.66
C GLN A 94 1.36 -19.18 27.11
N VAL A 95 1.17 -17.88 27.35
CA VAL A 95 1.34 -17.29 28.69
C VAL A 95 0.16 -17.61 29.61
N ARG A 96 -1.05 -17.76 29.06
CA ARG A 96 -2.28 -17.95 29.84
C ARG A 96 -2.86 -19.36 29.76
N ASP A 97 -2.22 -20.26 29.02
CA ASP A 97 -2.70 -21.62 28.75
C ASP A 97 -4.15 -21.61 28.23
N LEU A 98 -4.37 -20.82 27.18
CA LEU A 98 -5.70 -20.62 26.57
C LEU A 98 -5.75 -21.22 25.17
N GLY A 99 -6.93 -21.71 24.81
CA GLY A 99 -7.26 -22.02 23.42
C GLY A 99 -7.36 -20.76 22.56
N GLU A 100 -7.30 -20.93 21.25
CA GLU A 100 -7.28 -19.83 20.28
C GLU A 100 -8.47 -18.87 20.43
N SER A 101 -9.68 -19.41 20.59
CA SER A 101 -10.92 -18.62 20.68
C SER A 101 -10.98 -17.78 21.96
N ASP A 102 -10.47 -18.29 23.08
CA ASP A 102 -10.41 -17.58 24.35
C ASP A 102 -9.32 -16.51 24.34
N ALA A 103 -8.15 -16.80 23.76
CA ALA A 103 -7.08 -15.82 23.58
C ALA A 103 -7.52 -14.64 22.71
N HIS A 104 -8.24 -14.91 21.61
CA HIS A 104 -8.77 -13.85 20.76
C HIS A 104 -9.81 -12.98 21.49
N ARG A 105 -10.75 -13.60 22.22
CA ARG A 105 -11.72 -12.87 23.05
C ARG A 105 -11.05 -12.05 24.14
N LEU A 106 -9.99 -12.56 24.76
CA LEU A 106 -9.23 -11.83 25.77
C LEU A 106 -8.54 -10.59 25.19
N LEU A 107 -7.92 -10.72 24.00
CA LEU A 107 -7.32 -9.58 23.30
C LEU A 107 -8.37 -8.53 22.93
N GLN A 108 -9.49 -8.96 22.33
CA GLN A 108 -10.58 -8.04 21.98
C GLN A 108 -11.17 -7.31 23.20
N SER A 109 -11.54 -8.05 24.24
CA SER A 109 -12.12 -7.46 25.46
C SER A 109 -11.13 -6.50 26.14
N THR A 110 -9.84 -6.81 26.15
CA THR A 110 -8.80 -5.93 26.70
C THR A 110 -8.63 -4.67 25.86
N ALA A 111 -8.67 -4.77 24.53
CA ALA A 111 -8.60 -3.62 23.63
C ALA A 111 -9.80 -2.68 23.85
N THR A 112 -11.00 -3.23 23.92
CA THR A 112 -12.25 -2.49 24.21
C THR A 112 -12.20 -1.81 25.56
N ARG A 113 -11.81 -2.53 26.63
CA ARG A 113 -11.68 -1.97 27.99
C ARG A 113 -10.69 -0.80 28.03
N ASN A 114 -9.62 -0.89 27.25
CA ASN A 114 -8.58 0.14 27.18
C ASN A 114 -8.86 1.21 26.11
N ARG A 115 -10.01 1.15 25.42
CA ARG A 115 -10.40 2.08 24.33
C ARG A 115 -9.31 2.28 23.26
N GLN A 116 -8.61 1.21 22.90
CA GLN A 116 -7.57 1.22 21.86
C GLN A 116 -7.92 0.24 20.74
N LYS A 117 -7.30 0.40 19.57
CA LYS A 117 -7.49 -0.56 18.47
C LYS A 117 -6.85 -1.89 18.86
N LEU A 118 -7.44 -2.99 18.39
CA LEU A 118 -6.93 -4.35 18.63
C LEU A 118 -5.47 -4.50 18.15
N ILE A 119 -5.13 -3.89 17.02
CA ILE A 119 -3.76 -3.91 16.48
C ILE A 119 -2.75 -3.23 17.41
N ASP A 120 -3.12 -2.13 18.06
CA ASP A 120 -2.21 -1.40 18.95
C ASP A 120 -1.91 -2.22 20.21
N LEU A 121 -2.95 -2.85 20.78
CA LEU A 121 -2.76 -3.82 21.86
C LEU A 121 -1.91 -5.01 21.41
N ALA A 122 -2.16 -5.56 20.22
CA ALA A 122 -1.40 -6.70 19.70
C ALA A 122 0.09 -6.36 19.53
N LYS A 123 0.41 -5.15 19.06
CA LYS A 123 1.79 -4.64 18.99
C LYS A 123 2.44 -4.60 20.38
N HIS A 124 1.74 -4.08 21.39
CA HIS A 124 2.25 -4.06 22.77
C HIS A 124 2.50 -5.47 23.32
N VAL A 125 1.59 -6.41 23.07
CA VAL A 125 1.75 -7.81 23.48
C VAL A 125 2.95 -8.45 22.79
N CYS A 126 3.14 -8.24 21.48
CA CYS A 126 4.29 -8.75 20.75
C CYS A 126 5.61 -8.19 21.30
N ALA A 127 5.69 -6.86 21.47
CA ALA A 127 6.88 -6.21 22.03
C ALA A 127 7.22 -6.72 23.43
N THR A 128 6.20 -6.97 24.25
CA THR A 128 6.37 -7.51 25.60
C THR A 128 6.80 -8.98 25.58
N GLY A 129 6.20 -9.81 24.71
CA GLY A 129 6.56 -11.21 24.57
C GLY A 129 7.99 -11.42 24.07
N ASP A 130 8.47 -10.55 23.19
CA ASP A 130 9.84 -10.60 22.68
C ASP A 130 10.87 -10.41 23.80
N LEU A 131 10.63 -9.49 24.74
CA LEU A 131 11.46 -9.30 25.93
C LEU A 131 11.55 -10.55 26.82
N PHE A 132 10.46 -11.32 26.93
CA PHE A 132 10.43 -12.55 27.72
C PHE A 132 11.01 -13.77 26.98
N SER A 133 11.20 -13.68 25.66
CA SER A 133 11.85 -14.73 24.86
C SER A 133 13.37 -14.67 24.89
N GLU A 134 13.94 -13.51 25.26
CA GLU A 134 15.39 -13.29 25.38
C GLU A 134 15.99 -13.75 26.72
N VAL A 135 15.15 -14.12 27.71
CA VAL A 135 15.63 -14.65 28.99
C VAL A 135 15.84 -16.16 28.87
N PRO A 136 17.09 -16.68 28.99
CA PRO A 136 17.35 -18.11 28.88
C PRO A 136 16.61 -18.85 29.98
N LYS A 137 15.84 -19.88 29.61
CA LYS A 137 15.13 -20.75 30.57
C LYS A 137 16.13 -21.23 31.63
N PRO A 138 15.82 -21.10 32.93
CA PRO A 138 16.69 -21.64 33.97
C PRO A 138 16.85 -23.14 33.76
N LYS A 139 18.09 -23.61 33.69
CA LYS A 139 18.41 -25.04 33.65
C LYS A 139 17.82 -25.66 34.92
N ARG A 140 16.85 -26.56 34.74
CA ARG A 140 16.42 -27.49 35.78
C ARG A 140 17.52 -28.50 36.04
#